data_AF-A0A962NX85-F1
#
_entry.id   AF-A0A962NX85-F1
#
_cell.length_a   1.000
_cell.length_b   1.000
_cell.length_c   1.000
_cell.angle_alpha   90.00
_cell.angle_beta   90.00
_cell.angle_gamma   90.00
#
_symmetry.space_group_name_H-M   'P 1'
#
loop_
_entity.id
_entity.type
_entity.pdbx_description
1 polymer ?
#
loop_
_entity_poly.entity_id
_entity_poly.type
_entity_poly.pdbx_seq_one_letter_code
_entity_poly.pdbx_strand_id
1 'polypeptide(L)'
;MTALNIEFVAGNLVRARGREWVVQPDSQGQLLRLRPLGGADDDTIAIVPELEFEPVVPAVFPWPTTGQIGNHAAALLLKDALRLKLRSGAGPFRSFGNIAVEPRAYQLVPLLMALRLSTVRLLIADDVGIGKTIEA
;
A
#
# COMPACT_ATOMS: atom_id res chain seq x y z
N MET A 1 -6.00 31.66 13.79
CA MET A 1 -6.41 30.25 13.69
C MET A 1 -5.14 29.43 13.68
N THR A 2 -4.88 28.69 14.75
CA THR A 2 -3.68 27.86 14.90
C THR A 2 -3.75 26.78 13.82
N ALA A 3 -2.86 26.85 12.83
CA ALA A 3 -2.68 25.74 11.91
C ALA A 3 -2.27 24.54 12.76
N LEU A 4 -3.13 23.53 12.84
CA LEU A 4 -2.74 22.26 13.41
C LEU A 4 -1.51 21.82 12.62
N ASN A 5 -0.37 21.66 13.28
CA ASN A 5 0.83 21.06 12.70
C ASN A 5 0.51 19.58 12.47
N ILE A 6 -0.22 19.30 11.40
CA ILE A 6 -0.57 17.93 11.02
C ILE A 6 0.69 17.36 10.37
N GLU A 7 1.35 16.48 11.11
CA GLU A 7 2.51 15.76 10.60
C GLU A 7 2.03 14.68 9.61
N PHE A 8 2.39 14.85 8.34
CA PHE A 8 2.04 13.91 7.28
C PHE A 8 3.09 12.79 7.21
N VAL A 9 2.82 11.70 7.92
CA VAL A 9 3.67 10.51 7.93
C VAL A 9 3.31 9.58 6.76
N ALA A 10 4.31 8.89 6.21
CA ALA A 10 4.09 7.89 5.18
C ALA A 10 3.05 6.83 5.59
N GLY A 11 2.14 6.51 4.69
CA GLY A 11 1.01 5.61 4.95
C GLY A 11 -0.25 6.31 5.46
N ASN A 12 -0.17 7.56 5.92
CA ASN A 12 -1.36 8.32 6.30
C ASN A 12 -2.28 8.52 5.08
N LEU A 13 -3.59 8.52 5.35
CA LEU A 13 -4.60 8.92 4.38
C LEU A 13 -4.88 10.41 4.50
N VAL A 14 -4.86 11.11 3.38
CA VAL A 14 -5.19 12.54 3.30
C VAL A 14 -6.17 12.80 2.17
N ARG A 15 -6.97 13.86 2.31
CA ARG A 15 -7.83 14.38 1.26
C ARG A 15 -7.25 15.70 0.76
N ALA A 16 -7.06 15.78 -0.55
CA ALA A 16 -6.60 16.98 -1.24
C ALA A 16 -7.15 16.97 -2.66
N ARG A 17 -7.53 18.14 -3.19
CA ARG A 17 -8.08 18.27 -4.55
C ARG A 17 -9.26 17.31 -4.83
N GLY A 18 -10.17 17.18 -3.86
CA GLY A 18 -11.40 16.38 -4.01
C GLY A 18 -11.23 14.85 -4.02
N ARG A 19 -10.06 14.29 -3.67
CA ARG A 19 -9.81 12.84 -3.64
C ARG A 19 -8.95 12.39 -2.47
N GLU A 20 -9.01 11.11 -2.13
CA GLU A 20 -8.20 10.45 -1.11
C GLU A 20 -6.86 9.95 -1.66
N TRP A 21 -5.84 10.15 -0.83
CA TRP A 21 -4.44 9.88 -1.15
C TRP A 21 -3.75 9.15 0.00
N VAL A 22 -2.73 8.36 -0.35
CA VAL A 22 -1.76 7.80 0.59
C VAL A 22 -0.48 8.61 0.52
N VAL A 23 -0.01 9.10 1.67
CA VAL A 23 1.29 9.78 1.80
C VAL A 23 2.41 8.79 1.54
N GLN A 24 3.36 9.13 0.66
CA GLN A 24 4.49 8.27 0.30
C GLN A 24 5.75 8.58 1.13
N PRO A 25 6.68 7.61 1.30
CA PRO A 25 7.89 7.74 2.14
C PRO A 25 8.86 8.85 1.73
N ASP A 26 8.79 9.29 0.49
CA ASP A 26 9.62 10.34 -0.10
C ASP A 26 9.03 11.75 0.05
N SER A 27 7.97 11.90 0.85
CA SER A 27 7.48 13.20 1.30
C SER A 27 8.50 13.86 2.23
N GLN A 28 8.91 15.10 1.94
CA GLN A 28 9.99 15.78 2.65
C GLN A 28 9.63 17.24 2.93
N GLY A 29 9.72 17.64 4.21
CA GLY A 29 9.46 19.02 4.63
C GLY A 29 8.08 19.49 4.21
N GLN A 30 8.04 20.47 3.31
CA GLN A 30 6.80 21.07 2.79
C GLN A 30 6.27 20.39 1.51
N LEU A 31 6.95 19.36 0.97
CA LEU A 31 6.53 18.65 -0.24
C LEU A 31 5.92 17.30 0.12
N LEU A 32 4.65 17.09 -0.22
CA LEU A 32 3.97 15.81 -0.07
C LEU A 32 3.96 15.04 -1.38
N ARG A 33 4.41 13.80 -1.33
CA ARG A 33 4.28 12.81 -2.41
C ARG A 33 3.05 11.97 -2.12
N LEU A 34 2.08 12.01 -3.03
CA LEU A 34 0.75 11.46 -2.81
C LEU A 34 0.42 10.48 -3.93
N ARG A 35 0.04 9.26 -3.55
CA ARG A 35 -0.47 8.25 -4.49
C ARG A 35 -1.97 8.06 -4.27
N PRO A 36 -2.80 8.01 -5.33
CA PRO A 36 -4.24 7.83 -5.16
C PRO A 36 -4.52 6.51 -4.45
N LEU A 37 -5.55 6.48 -3.60
CA LEU A 37 -5.84 5.30 -2.77
C LEU A 37 -6.13 4.03 -3.59
N GLY A 38 -6.66 4.17 -4.81
CA GLY A 38 -6.88 3.09 -5.78
C GLY A 38 -5.94 3.12 -6.98
N GLY A 39 -4.95 4.02 -7.01
CA GLY A 39 -4.03 4.23 -8.15
C GLY A 39 -2.71 3.48 -8.03
N ALA A 40 -2.02 3.36 -9.15
CA ALA A 40 -0.69 2.77 -9.25
C ALA A 40 0.41 3.75 -8.80
N ASP A 41 1.65 3.28 -8.70
CA ASP A 41 2.79 4.12 -8.33
C ASP A 41 3.06 5.22 -9.37
N ASP A 42 2.77 4.95 -10.64
CA ASP A 42 2.88 5.92 -11.75
C ASP A 42 1.88 7.08 -11.63
N ASP A 43 0.82 6.93 -10.83
CA ASP A 43 -0.16 7.99 -10.55
C ASP A 43 0.27 8.92 -9.40
N THR A 44 1.48 8.74 -8.86
CA THR A 44 2.01 9.55 -7.77
C THR A 44 2.25 10.98 -8.23
N ILE A 45 1.77 11.94 -7.45
CA ILE A 45 2.02 13.37 -7.66
C ILE A 45 2.76 13.98 -6.48
N ALA A 46 3.29 15.18 -6.70
CA ALA A 46 3.82 16.01 -5.63
C ALA A 46 2.97 17.28 -5.47
N ILE A 47 2.65 17.64 -4.23
CA ILE A 47 1.97 18.90 -3.90
C ILE A 47 2.71 19.61 -2.77
N VAL A 48 2.61 20.95 -2.74
CA VAL A 48 3.07 21.77 -1.62
C VAL A 48 1.80 22.24 -0.89
N PRO A 49 1.50 21.75 0.33
CA PRO A 49 0.24 22.02 1.01
C PRO A 49 -0.05 23.51 1.22
N GLU A 50 0.99 24.32 1.40
CA GLU A 50 0.88 25.79 1.55
C GLU A 50 0.38 26.50 0.29
N LEU A 51 0.50 25.87 -0.89
CA LEU A 51 0.06 26.41 -2.18
C LEU A 51 -1.32 25.89 -2.62
N GLU A 52 -1.93 24.98 -1.86
CA GLU A 52 -3.24 24.44 -2.21
C GLU A 52 -4.37 25.41 -1.82
N PHE A 53 -5.35 25.57 -2.72
CA PHE A 53 -6.53 26.40 -2.45
C PHE A 53 -7.37 25.88 -1.27
N GLU A 54 -7.45 24.56 -1.15
CA GLU A 54 -8.08 23.86 -0.03
C GLU A 54 -6.99 23.19 0.80
N PRO A 55 -7.04 23.29 2.15
CA PRO A 55 -6.04 22.68 2.99
C PRO A 55 -6.07 21.16 2.86
N VAL A 56 -4.88 20.55 2.84
CA VAL A 56 -4.74 19.10 2.94
C VAL A 56 -5.20 18.66 4.32
N VAL A 57 -6.19 17.77 4.39
CA VAL A 57 -6.76 17.28 5.66
C VAL A 57 -6.62 15.77 5.78
N PRO A 58 -6.52 15.20 7.00
CA PRO A 58 -6.59 13.76 7.20
C PRO A 58 -7.88 13.19 6.59
N ALA A 59 -7.76 12.06 5.91
CA ALA A 59 -8.89 11.29 5.39
C ALA A 59 -9.12 10.06 6.25
N VAL A 60 -10.40 9.76 6.51
CA VAL A 60 -10.82 8.58 7.28
C VAL A 60 -11.99 7.94 6.55
N PHE A 61 -11.99 6.61 6.50
CA PHE A 61 -13.16 5.89 6.04
C PHE A 61 -14.24 5.92 7.11
N PRO A 62 -15.47 6.36 6.79
CA PRO A 62 -16.55 6.35 7.76
C PRO A 62 -16.87 4.92 8.18
N TRP A 63 -17.27 4.75 9.44
CA TRP A 63 -17.77 3.48 9.91
C TRP A 63 -19.05 3.09 9.15
N PRO A 64 -19.26 1.80 8.87
CA PRO A 64 -20.50 1.34 8.28
C PRO A 64 -21.67 1.65 9.22
N THR A 65 -22.79 2.07 8.65
CA THR A 65 -24.00 2.41 9.41
C THR A 65 -25.14 1.44 9.12
N THR A 66 -26.11 1.35 10.03
CA THR A 66 -27.29 0.49 9.87
C THR A 66 -28.21 0.91 8.71
N GLY A 67 -28.01 2.10 8.13
CA GLY A 67 -28.71 2.52 6.91
C GLY A 67 -28.11 1.95 5.60
N GLN A 68 -26.94 1.33 5.66
CA GLN A 68 -26.21 0.80 4.50
C GLN A 68 -26.31 -0.73 4.40
N ILE A 69 -27.50 -1.28 4.68
CA ILE A 69 -27.72 -2.73 4.62
C ILE A 69 -27.69 -3.18 3.16
N GLY A 70 -26.67 -3.96 2.81
CA GLY A 70 -26.58 -4.62 1.50
C GLY A 70 -27.42 -5.89 1.44
N ASN A 71 -27.77 -6.31 0.23
CA ASN A 71 -28.40 -7.61 -0.03
C ASN A 71 -27.34 -8.72 -0.24
N HIS A 72 -27.79 -9.96 -0.43
CA HIS A 72 -26.89 -11.09 -0.68
C HIS A 72 -25.97 -10.89 -1.89
N ALA A 73 -26.49 -10.30 -2.97
CA ALA A 73 -25.69 -10.02 -4.17
C ALA A 73 -24.56 -9.01 -3.90
N ALA A 74 -24.85 -7.94 -3.14
CA ALA A 74 -23.84 -6.98 -2.73
C ALA A 74 -22.77 -7.61 -1.84
N ALA A 75 -23.15 -8.54 -0.95
CA ALA A 75 -22.20 -9.28 -0.13
C ALA A 75 -21.29 -10.20 -0.98
N LEU A 76 -21.84 -10.87 -1.99
CA LEU A 76 -21.04 -11.66 -2.93
C LEU A 76 -20.07 -10.78 -3.72
N LEU A 77 -20.54 -9.64 -4.23
CA LEU A 77 -19.70 -8.68 -4.95
C LEU A 77 -18.56 -8.16 -4.07
N LEU A 78 -18.83 -7.78 -2.82
CA LEU A 78 -17.81 -7.35 -1.87
C LEU A 78 -16.79 -8.46 -1.61
N LYS A 79 -17.25 -9.70 -1.40
CA LYS A 79 -16.39 -10.87 -1.20
C LYS A 79 -15.48 -11.09 -2.42
N ASP A 80 -16.02 -11.01 -3.63
CA ASP A 80 -15.25 -11.23 -4.86
C ASP A 80 -14.26 -10.07 -5.10
N ALA A 81 -14.67 -8.82 -4.85
CA ALA A 81 -13.80 -7.65 -4.92
C ALA A 81 -12.67 -7.72 -3.87
N LEU A 82 -12.97 -8.14 -2.64
CA LEU A 82 -11.95 -8.37 -1.60
C LEU A 82 -10.99 -9.47 -2.01
N ARG A 83 -11.46 -10.59 -2.57
CA ARG A 83 -10.57 -11.66 -3.07
C ARG A 83 -9.66 -11.16 -4.18
N LEU A 84 -10.17 -10.33 -5.09
CA LEU A 84 -9.37 -9.71 -6.13
C LEU A 84 -8.32 -8.75 -5.55
N LYS A 85 -8.73 -7.89 -4.59
CA LYS A 85 -7.86 -6.89 -3.95
C LYS A 85 -6.84 -7.53 -3.00
N LEU A 86 -7.17 -8.63 -2.33
CA LEU A 86 -6.25 -9.34 -1.43
C LEU A 86 -5.21 -10.17 -2.17
N ARG A 87 -5.32 -10.36 -3.49
CA ARG A 87 -4.21 -10.87 -4.29
C ARG A 87 -3.00 -9.94 -4.18
N SER A 88 -3.20 -8.63 -3.97
CA SER A 88 -2.11 -7.69 -3.67
C SER A 88 -1.70 -7.66 -2.19
N GLY A 89 -1.86 -8.78 -1.48
CA GLY A 89 -1.73 -8.89 -0.03
C GLY A 89 -0.41 -8.39 0.55
N ALA A 90 -0.55 -7.57 1.60
CA ALA A 90 0.46 -6.81 2.32
C ALA A 90 1.29 -7.67 3.29
N GLY A 91 2.02 -8.64 2.76
CA GLY A 91 3.26 -9.09 3.41
C GLY A 91 4.34 -8.01 3.27
N PRO A 92 5.53 -8.20 3.87
CA PRO A 92 6.65 -7.30 3.61
C PRO A 92 7.09 -7.32 2.13
N PHE A 93 6.55 -8.24 1.33
CA PHE A 93 6.69 -8.33 -0.11
C PHE A 93 5.42 -7.88 -0.82
N ARG A 94 5.28 -6.56 -0.98
CA ARG A 94 4.19 -5.95 -1.79
C ARG A 94 4.20 -6.42 -3.25
N SER A 95 5.36 -6.88 -3.75
CA SER A 95 5.54 -7.41 -5.10
C SER A 95 4.83 -8.75 -5.33
N PHE A 96 4.47 -9.52 -4.30
CA PHE A 96 3.86 -10.84 -4.51
C PHE A 96 2.48 -10.82 -5.15
N GLY A 97 1.76 -9.71 -5.02
CA GLY A 97 0.53 -9.53 -5.78
C GLY A 97 0.70 -9.38 -7.28
N ASN A 98 1.93 -9.12 -7.72
CA ASN A 98 2.27 -8.76 -9.09
C ASN A 98 3.11 -9.82 -9.80
N ILE A 99 3.38 -10.97 -9.17
CA ILE A 99 4.10 -12.09 -9.81
C ILE A 99 3.10 -13.17 -10.26
N ALA A 100 3.36 -13.79 -11.41
CA ALA A 100 2.51 -14.84 -11.99
C ALA A 100 2.79 -16.25 -11.41
N VAL A 101 3.34 -16.31 -10.19
CA VAL A 101 3.72 -17.54 -9.48
C VAL A 101 3.20 -17.45 -8.05
N GLU A 102 2.75 -18.57 -7.49
CA GLU A 102 2.39 -18.69 -6.09
C GLU A 102 3.56 -19.35 -5.33
N PRO A 103 4.40 -18.58 -4.59
CA PRO A 103 5.56 -19.14 -3.90
C PRO A 103 5.11 -20.02 -2.74
N ARG A 104 5.84 -21.12 -2.51
CA ARG A 104 5.62 -21.99 -1.36
C ARG A 104 6.19 -21.33 -0.10
N ALA A 105 5.65 -21.68 1.07
CA ALA A 105 6.02 -21.07 2.35
C ALA A 105 7.54 -21.07 2.63
N TYR A 106 8.26 -22.14 2.26
CA TYR A 106 9.71 -22.22 2.45
C TYR A 106 10.50 -21.23 1.59
N GLN A 107 9.99 -20.90 0.39
CA GLN A 107 10.61 -19.94 -0.54
C GLN A 107 10.56 -18.50 -0.01
N LEU A 108 9.75 -18.26 1.02
CA LEU A 108 9.63 -16.95 1.66
C LEU A 108 10.73 -16.71 2.70
N VAL A 109 11.39 -17.76 3.19
CA VAL A 109 12.39 -17.65 4.25
C VAL A 109 13.61 -16.80 3.83
N PRO A 110 14.24 -17.02 2.65
CA PRO A 110 15.37 -16.20 2.20
C PRO A 110 15.01 -14.72 2.09
N LEU A 111 13.80 -14.44 1.59
CA LEU A 111 13.30 -13.09 1.41
C LEU A 111 13.11 -12.40 2.77
N LEU A 112 12.50 -13.09 3.75
CA LEU A 112 12.34 -12.57 5.11
C LEU A 112 13.68 -12.32 5.81
N MET A 113 14.70 -13.13 5.52
CA MET A 113 16.06 -12.91 6.00
C MET A 113 16.68 -11.67 5.37
N ALA A 114 16.52 -11.47 4.06
CA ALA A 114 17.05 -10.32 3.33
C ALA A 114 16.56 -8.98 3.90
N LEU A 115 15.27 -8.89 4.29
CA LEU A 115 14.69 -7.68 4.88
C LEU A 115 15.30 -7.28 6.23
N ARG A 116 15.98 -8.21 6.92
CA ARG A 116 16.65 -7.94 8.20
C ARG A 116 18.08 -7.43 8.02
N LEU A 117 18.59 -7.40 6.79
CA LEU A 117 19.96 -6.97 6.47
C LEU A 117 19.96 -5.53 5.95
N SER A 118 20.85 -4.68 6.48
CA SER A 118 21.06 -3.32 5.97
C SER A 118 21.62 -3.29 4.55
N THR A 119 22.38 -4.33 4.18
CA THR A 119 22.83 -4.61 2.81
C THR A 119 22.58 -6.09 2.54
N VAL A 120 21.76 -6.40 1.54
CA VAL A 120 21.38 -7.78 1.23
C VAL A 120 22.56 -8.54 0.65
N ARG A 121 23.07 -9.52 1.40
CA ARG A 121 24.10 -10.48 0.98
C ARG A 121 23.69 -11.86 1.47
N LEU A 122 23.12 -12.66 0.58
CA LEU A 122 22.57 -13.98 0.91
C LEU A 122 23.00 -15.00 -0.13
N LEU A 123 23.40 -16.20 0.32
CA LEU A 123 23.62 -17.35 -0.53
C LEU A 123 22.40 -18.27 -0.41
N ILE A 124 21.72 -18.52 -1.52
CA ILE A 124 20.61 -19.48 -1.62
C ILE A 124 21.15 -20.76 -2.28
N ALA A 125 21.24 -21.83 -1.50
CA ALA A 125 21.89 -23.08 -1.90
C ALA A 125 20.96 -24.30 -1.80
N ASP A 126 19.66 -24.10 -1.95
CA ASP A 126 18.66 -25.18 -2.02
C ASP A 126 18.94 -26.14 -3.19
N ASP A 127 18.33 -27.31 -3.19
CA ASP A 127 18.51 -28.29 -4.27
C ASP A 127 17.99 -27.81 -5.64
N VAL A 128 18.42 -28.50 -6.70
CA VAL A 128 17.94 -28.22 -8.07
C VAL A 128 16.43 -28.51 -8.16
N GLY A 129 15.68 -27.60 -8.79
CA GLY A 129 14.23 -27.73 -8.95
C GLY A 129 13.37 -27.24 -7.78
N ILE A 130 13.99 -26.81 -6.67
CA ILE A 130 13.27 -26.30 -5.48
C ILE A 130 12.70 -24.89 -5.68
N GLY A 131 13.22 -24.15 -6.67
CA GLY A 131 12.68 -22.85 -7.08
C GLY A 131 13.54 -21.66 -6.70
N LYS A 132 14.87 -21.80 -6.60
CA LYS A 132 15.83 -20.69 -6.33
C LYS A 132 15.65 -19.46 -7.24
N THR A 133 15.17 -19.65 -8.48
CA THR A 133 14.89 -18.55 -9.42
C THR A 133 13.67 -17.71 -9.04
N ILE A 134 12.74 -18.28 -8.26
CA ILE A 134 11.57 -17.56 -7.73
C ILE A 134 11.97 -16.76 -6.46
N GLU A 135 13.06 -17.16 -5.80
CA GLU A 135 13.53 -16.58 -4.54
C GLU A 135 14.54 -15.44 -4.72
N ALA A 136 15.16 -15.32 -5.90
CA ALA A 136 16.22 -14.37 -6.22
C ALA A 136 15.71 -13.17 -7.03
#